data_AF-A0A5C3PN37-F1
#
_entry.id   AF-A0A5C3PN37-F1
#
_cell.length_a   1.000
_cell.length_b   1.000
_cell.length_c   1.000
_cell.angle_alpha   90.00
_cell.angle_beta   90.00
_cell.angle_gamma   90.00
#
_symmetry.space_group_name_H-M   'P 1'
#
loop_
_entity.id
_entity.type
_entity.pdbx_description
1 polymer ?
#
loop_
_entity_poly.entity_id
_entity_poly.type
_entity_poly.pdbx_seq_one_letter_code
_entity_poly.pdbx_strand_id
1 'polypeptide(L)'
;MSSDADAAAATVSLFDSIYTGRYCNMAASALFFYDATITFDREVACYWASKQTGAAVLFLANKWISMTLYVMTLISFASFPTDQSCSVLQNANQALVILQFVPGAVFSALRAYVLSRNKLLGIFVLALSLAPVGSNLVEYGRQLSGGNLPPFGCLYTDNMTQAIELKFGSQKP
;
A
#
# COMPACT_ATOMS: atom_id res chain seq x y z
N MET A 1 14.64 -36.21 3.07
CA MET A 1 13.85 -36.62 1.88
C MET A 1 12.43 -36.04 1.89
N SER A 2 11.54 -36.34 2.86
CA SER A 2 10.22 -35.66 2.93
C SER A 2 10.34 -34.17 3.24
N SER A 3 11.18 -33.81 4.22
CA SER A 3 11.41 -32.42 4.64
C SER A 3 11.92 -31.49 3.53
N ASP A 4 12.67 -32.04 2.59
CA ASP A 4 13.35 -31.25 1.55
C ASP A 4 12.39 -30.97 0.38
N ALA A 5 11.49 -31.91 0.09
CA ALA A 5 10.41 -31.72 -0.86
C ALA A 5 9.39 -30.68 -0.36
N ASP A 6 9.05 -30.73 0.94
CA ASP A 6 8.14 -29.76 1.57
C ASP A 6 8.74 -28.35 1.56
N ALA A 7 10.04 -28.20 1.84
CA ALA A 7 10.74 -26.92 1.78
C ALA A 7 10.82 -26.34 0.36
N ALA A 8 11.08 -27.18 -0.64
CA ALA A 8 11.09 -26.77 -2.04
C ALA A 8 9.71 -26.29 -2.50
N ALA A 9 8.63 -27.02 -2.17
CA ALA A 9 7.26 -26.64 -2.51
C ALA A 9 6.87 -25.29 -1.86
N ALA A 10 7.25 -25.07 -0.60
CA ALA A 10 6.99 -23.81 0.09
C ALA A 10 7.71 -22.61 -0.58
N THR A 11 8.94 -22.81 -1.04
CA THR A 11 9.72 -21.77 -1.73
C THR A 11 9.11 -21.40 -3.07
N VAL A 12 8.65 -22.39 -3.86
CA VAL A 12 7.97 -22.15 -5.14
C VAL A 12 6.68 -21.36 -4.93
N SER A 13 5.88 -21.71 -3.91
CA SER A 13 4.65 -21.00 -3.57
C SER A 13 4.91 -19.54 -3.14
N LEU A 14 5.94 -19.32 -2.32
CA LEU A 14 6.33 -17.96 -1.92
C LEU A 14 6.78 -17.13 -3.12
N PHE A 15 7.59 -17.69 -4.00
CA PHE A 15 8.04 -17.04 -5.22
C PHE A 15 6.87 -16.66 -6.12
N ASP A 16 5.93 -17.57 -6.36
CA ASP A 16 4.74 -17.33 -7.19
C ASP A 16 3.85 -16.22 -6.61
N SER A 17 3.67 -16.20 -5.28
CA SER A 17 2.94 -15.16 -4.57
C SER A 17 3.59 -13.78 -4.74
N ILE A 18 4.90 -13.68 -4.52
CA ILE A 18 5.65 -12.42 -4.69
C ILE A 18 5.60 -11.98 -6.15
N TYR A 19 5.85 -12.89 -7.08
CA TYR A 19 5.83 -12.63 -8.51
C TYR A 19 4.47 -12.08 -8.94
N THR A 20 3.38 -12.77 -8.60
CA THR A 20 2.01 -12.33 -8.89
C THR A 20 1.73 -10.96 -8.26
N GLY A 21 2.08 -10.75 -6.99
CA GLY A 21 1.90 -9.47 -6.31
C GLY A 21 2.64 -8.31 -6.99
N ARG A 22 3.86 -8.55 -7.47
CA ARG A 22 4.66 -7.57 -8.23
C ARG A 22 4.01 -7.20 -9.56
N TYR A 23 3.47 -8.17 -10.30
CA TYR A 23 2.74 -7.89 -11.54
C TYR A 23 1.45 -7.11 -11.29
N CYS A 24 0.68 -7.49 -10.27
CA CYS A 24 -0.54 -6.77 -9.89
C CYS A 24 -0.25 -5.31 -9.53
N ASN A 25 0.81 -5.06 -8.75
CA ASN A 25 1.24 -3.72 -8.40
C ASN A 25 1.68 -2.90 -9.61
N MET A 26 2.45 -3.49 -10.52
CA MET A 26 2.86 -2.82 -11.76
C MET A 26 1.64 -2.44 -12.62
N ALA A 27 0.69 -3.37 -12.80
CA ALA A 27 -0.52 -3.12 -13.57
C ALA A 27 -1.39 -2.03 -12.93
N ALA A 28 -1.57 -2.08 -11.60
CA ALA A 28 -2.32 -1.08 -10.85
C ALA A 28 -1.67 0.31 -10.95
N SER A 29 -0.35 0.40 -10.80
CA SER A 29 0.42 1.63 -11.01
C SER A 29 0.20 2.18 -12.41
N ALA A 30 0.37 1.36 -13.45
CA ALA A 30 0.23 1.79 -14.84
C ALA A 30 -1.18 2.33 -15.13
N LEU A 31 -2.23 1.63 -14.68
CA LEU A 31 -3.61 2.08 -14.81
C LEU A 31 -3.86 3.39 -14.06
N PHE A 32 -3.33 3.54 -12.84
CA PHE A 32 -3.47 4.76 -12.07
C PHE A 32 -2.79 5.96 -12.75
N PHE A 33 -1.55 5.80 -13.23
CA PHE A 33 -0.86 6.88 -13.93
C PHE A 33 -1.57 7.24 -15.24
N TYR A 34 -2.05 6.24 -15.99
CA TYR A 34 -2.83 6.49 -17.20
C TYR A 34 -4.08 7.32 -16.89
N ASP A 35 -4.90 6.89 -15.92
CA ASP A 35 -6.11 7.61 -15.50
C ASP A 35 -5.76 9.03 -14.99
N ALA A 36 -4.69 9.15 -14.20
CA ALA A 36 -4.24 10.43 -13.66
C ALA A 36 -3.80 11.42 -14.76
N THR A 37 -3.27 10.95 -15.88
CA THR A 37 -2.85 11.79 -17.01
C THR A 37 -4.03 12.26 -17.86
N ILE A 38 -4.98 11.38 -18.18
CA ILE A 38 -6.15 11.74 -19.01
C ILE A 38 -7.20 12.57 -18.28
N THR A 39 -7.13 12.61 -16.95
CA THR A 39 -8.02 13.42 -16.10
C THR A 39 -7.41 14.77 -15.73
N PHE A 40 -6.11 14.97 -15.96
CA PHE A 40 -5.36 16.13 -15.49
C PHE A 40 -5.86 17.46 -16.08
N ASP A 41 -6.16 17.49 -17.37
CA ASP A 41 -6.72 18.65 -18.07
C ASP A 41 -8.04 19.13 -17.46
N ARG A 42 -8.94 18.19 -17.14
CA ARG A 42 -10.21 18.50 -16.46
C ARG A 42 -9.99 18.95 -15.02
N GLU A 43 -9.03 18.37 -14.32
CA GLU A 43 -8.70 18.75 -12.95
C GLU A 43 -8.14 20.17 -12.84
N VAL A 44 -7.22 20.55 -13.73
CA VAL A 44 -6.68 21.91 -13.78
C VAL A 44 -7.80 22.90 -14.11
N ALA A 45 -8.62 22.61 -15.11
CA ALA A 45 -9.75 23.47 -15.47
C ALA A 45 -10.76 23.66 -14.31
N CYS A 46 -11.08 22.59 -13.56
CA CYS A 46 -12.07 22.65 -12.49
C CYS A 46 -11.52 23.20 -11.17
N TYR A 47 -10.27 22.90 -10.79
CA TYR A 47 -9.74 23.18 -9.45
C TYR A 47 -8.81 24.40 -9.39
N TRP A 48 -8.15 24.75 -10.50
CA TRP A 48 -7.31 25.95 -10.56
C TRP A 48 -8.09 27.19 -11.00
N ALA A 49 -9.15 27.04 -11.80
CA ALA A 49 -9.95 28.19 -12.26
C ALA A 49 -11.12 28.56 -11.32
N SER A 50 -11.43 27.73 -10.31
CA SER A 50 -12.62 27.88 -9.44
C SER A 50 -12.26 28.01 -7.95
N LYS A 51 -13.19 28.51 -7.13
CA LYS A 51 -13.04 28.56 -5.66
C LYS A 51 -12.88 27.14 -5.12
N GLN A 52 -11.77 26.88 -4.41
CA GLN A 52 -11.52 25.56 -3.83
C GLN A 52 -12.60 25.21 -2.80
N THR A 53 -13.32 24.12 -3.05
CA THR A 53 -14.32 23.57 -2.13
C THR A 53 -13.70 22.46 -1.28
N GLY A 54 -14.31 22.11 -0.15
CA GLY A 54 -13.82 21.00 0.68
C GLY A 54 -13.71 19.66 -0.08
N ALA A 55 -14.60 19.42 -1.05
CA ALA A 55 -14.54 18.25 -1.91
C ALA A 55 -13.32 18.26 -2.85
N ALA A 56 -12.92 19.43 -3.34
CA ALA A 56 -11.71 19.59 -4.15
C ALA A 56 -10.45 19.22 -3.38
N VAL A 57 -10.33 19.72 -2.14
CA VAL A 57 -9.20 19.41 -1.25
C VAL A 57 -9.13 17.92 -0.95
N LEU A 58 -10.28 17.30 -0.64
CA LEU A 58 -10.35 15.86 -0.33
C LEU A 58 -9.96 14.99 -1.54
N PHE A 59 -10.40 15.38 -2.74
CA PHE A 59 -10.03 14.70 -3.99
C PHE A 59 -8.53 14.84 -4.28
N LEU A 60 -7.98 16.05 -4.20
CA LEU A 60 -6.56 16.29 -4.43
C LEU A 60 -5.71 15.53 -3.40
N ALA A 61 -6.09 15.55 -2.12
CA ALA A 61 -5.40 14.78 -1.08
C ALA A 61 -5.37 13.29 -1.44
N ASN A 62 -6.51 12.69 -1.79
CA ASN A 62 -6.57 11.29 -2.21
C ASN A 62 -5.66 11.00 -3.42
N LYS A 63 -5.69 11.86 -4.45
CA LYS A 63 -4.90 11.69 -5.67
C LYS A 63 -3.40 11.75 -5.38
N TRP A 64 -2.93 12.75 -4.64
CA TRP A 64 -1.51 12.93 -4.35
C TRP A 64 -0.95 11.88 -3.38
N ILE A 65 -1.75 11.45 -2.39
CA ILE A 65 -1.38 10.31 -1.53
C ILE A 65 -1.20 9.05 -2.38
N SER A 66 -2.18 8.74 -3.23
CA SER A 66 -2.15 7.57 -4.12
C SER A 66 -0.98 7.64 -5.11
N MET A 67 -0.72 8.80 -5.70
CA MET A 67 0.39 9.04 -6.61
C MET A 67 1.73 8.74 -5.94
N THR A 68 1.93 9.25 -4.72
CA THR A 68 3.16 9.02 -3.95
C THR A 68 3.34 7.54 -3.62
N LEU A 69 2.26 6.86 -3.22
CA LEU A 69 2.25 5.43 -2.93
C LEU A 69 2.65 4.60 -4.15
N TYR A 70 2.09 4.88 -5.33
CA TYR A 70 2.45 4.13 -6.54
C TYR A 70 3.87 4.42 -7.02
N VAL A 71 4.37 5.66 -6.85
CA VAL A 71 5.78 5.98 -7.11
C VAL A 71 6.69 5.19 -6.17
N MET A 72 6.42 5.16 -4.87
CA MET A 72 7.21 4.37 -3.90
C MET A 72 7.14 2.88 -4.20
N THR A 73 5.96 2.38 -4.58
CA THR A 73 5.76 1.00 -5.01
C THR A 73 6.65 0.67 -6.21
N LEU A 74 6.71 1.53 -7.24
CA LEU A 74 7.61 1.32 -8.39
C LEU A 74 9.09 1.38 -8.01
N ILE A 75 9.48 2.29 -7.11
CA ILE A 75 10.86 2.37 -6.61
C ILE A 75 11.25 1.07 -5.89
N SER A 76 10.32 0.42 -5.19
CA SER A 76 10.59 -0.83 -4.46
C SER A 76 10.97 -2.03 -5.35
N PHE A 77 10.77 -1.95 -6.67
CA PHE A 77 11.23 -2.98 -7.61
C PHE A 77 12.75 -2.89 -7.87
N ALA A 78 13.37 -1.75 -7.57
CA ALA A 78 14.82 -1.61 -7.68
C ALA A 78 15.53 -2.32 -6.52
N SER A 79 16.77 -2.75 -6.75
CA SER A 79 17.65 -3.21 -5.70
C SER A 79 18.20 -2.03 -4.91
N PHE A 80 18.16 -2.13 -3.59
CA PHE A 80 18.71 -1.11 -2.71
C PHE A 80 20.13 -1.47 -2.26
N PRO A 81 20.99 -0.47 -2.02
CA PRO A 81 22.35 -0.72 -1.58
C PRO A 81 22.43 -1.25 -0.14
N THR A 82 21.42 -0.97 0.69
CA THR A 82 21.35 -1.44 2.09
C THR A 82 19.93 -1.84 2.45
N ASP A 83 19.80 -2.81 3.34
CA ASP A 83 18.49 -3.20 3.89
C ASP A 83 17.87 -2.08 4.70
N GLN A 84 18.67 -1.24 5.38
CA GLN A 84 18.17 -0.07 6.09
C GLN A 84 17.43 0.91 5.16
N SER A 85 17.97 1.20 3.97
CA SER A 85 17.29 2.05 2.99
C SER A 85 15.97 1.42 2.51
N CYS A 86 15.95 0.11 2.32
CA CYS A 86 14.75 -0.64 1.99
C CYS A 86 13.71 -0.58 3.12
N SER A 87 14.12 -0.75 4.38
CA SER A 87 13.25 -0.63 5.56
C SER A 87 12.63 0.76 5.67
N VAL A 88 13.40 1.83 5.43
CA VAL A 88 12.85 3.20 5.43
C VAL A 88 11.80 3.37 4.35
N LEU A 89 12.05 2.87 3.14
CA LEU A 89 11.08 2.89 2.05
C LEU A 89 9.80 2.12 2.42
N GLN A 90 9.92 0.89 2.93
CA GLN A 90 8.76 0.07 3.26
C GLN A 90 7.95 0.66 4.43
N ASN A 91 8.62 1.23 5.43
CA ASN A 91 7.97 1.96 6.51
C ASN A 91 7.16 3.16 5.99
N ALA A 92 7.73 3.93 5.05
CA ALA A 92 7.05 5.06 4.42
C ALA A 92 5.89 4.60 3.52
N ASN A 93 6.09 3.53 2.75
CA ASN A 93 5.07 2.95 1.89
C ASN A 93 3.86 2.48 2.72
N GLN A 94 4.11 1.78 3.84
CA GLN A 94 3.05 1.34 4.74
C GLN A 94 2.30 2.51 5.39
N ALA A 95 3.00 3.59 5.74
CA ALA A 95 2.36 4.80 6.25
C ALA A 95 1.42 5.42 5.21
N LEU A 96 1.83 5.44 3.93
CA LEU A 96 1.01 5.94 2.83
C LEU A 96 -0.21 5.04 2.55
N VAL A 97 -0.06 3.72 2.63
CA VAL A 97 -1.18 2.76 2.53
C VAL A 97 -2.22 3.07 3.60
N ILE A 98 -1.78 3.23 4.84
CA ILE A 98 -2.67 3.55 5.97
C ILE A 98 -3.34 4.92 5.76
N LEU A 99 -2.57 5.91 5.31
CA LEU A 99 -3.06 7.27 5.07
C LEU A 99 -4.10 7.32 3.94
N GLN A 100 -4.00 6.46 2.92
CA GLN A 100 -4.93 6.39 1.79
C GLN A 100 -6.35 5.97 2.21
N PHE A 101 -6.52 5.26 3.33
CA PHE A 101 -7.86 4.93 3.85
C PHE A 101 -8.60 6.15 4.41
N VAL A 102 -7.89 7.19 4.85
CA VAL A 102 -8.49 8.37 5.49
C VAL A 102 -9.38 9.16 4.53
N PRO A 103 -8.92 9.56 3.32
CA PRO A 103 -9.80 10.20 2.34
C PRO A 103 -11.04 9.37 2.01
N GLY A 104 -10.88 8.06 1.80
CA GLY A 104 -11.99 7.14 1.50
C GLY A 104 -13.03 7.05 2.62
N ALA A 105 -12.59 7.01 3.87
CA ALA A 105 -13.47 7.03 5.04
C ALA A 105 -14.24 8.34 5.15
N VAL A 106 -13.58 9.48 4.90
CA VAL A 106 -14.22 10.80 4.92
C VAL A 106 -15.25 10.93 3.79
N PHE A 107 -14.92 10.50 2.57
CA PHE A 107 -15.88 10.46 1.46
C PHE A 107 -17.13 9.61 1.79
N SER A 108 -16.92 8.45 2.40
CA SER A 108 -18.01 7.55 2.80
C SER A 108 -18.90 8.19 3.87
N ALA A 109 -18.30 8.80 4.89
CA ALA A 109 -19.01 9.50 5.95
C ALA A 109 -19.81 10.71 5.43
N LEU A 110 -19.22 11.51 4.55
CA LEU A 110 -19.89 12.64 3.91
C LEU A 110 -21.09 12.17 3.08
N ARG A 111 -20.94 11.10 2.29
CA ARG A 111 -22.04 10.51 1.51
C ARG A 111 -23.18 10.03 2.42
N ALA A 112 -22.85 9.33 3.51
CA ALA A 112 -23.84 8.88 4.48
C ALA A 112 -24.56 10.05 5.17
N TYR A 113 -23.82 11.11 5.52
CA TYR A 113 -24.39 12.32 6.12
C TYR A 113 -25.35 13.04 5.16
N VAL A 114 -24.95 13.23 3.90
CA VAL A 114 -25.79 13.93 2.91
C VAL A 114 -27.08 13.15 2.63
N LEU A 115 -27.01 11.82 2.51
CA LEU A 115 -28.17 10.98 2.20
C LEU A 115 -29.14 10.86 3.39
N SER A 116 -28.61 10.64 4.60
CA SER A 116 -29.44 10.45 5.79
C SER A 116 -29.87 11.76 6.46
N ARG A 117 -29.19 12.87 6.13
CA ARG A 117 -29.22 14.15 6.88
C ARG A 117 -28.96 14.00 8.39
N ASN A 118 -28.43 12.86 8.84
CA ASN A 118 -28.18 12.57 10.24
C ASN A 118 -26.66 12.51 10.51
N LYS A 119 -26.18 13.42 11.38
CA LYS A 119 -24.77 13.50 11.76
C LYS A 119 -24.26 12.24 12.46
N LEU A 120 -25.12 11.58 13.25
CA LEU A 120 -24.74 10.37 13.99
C LEU A 120 -24.44 9.21 13.05
N LEU A 121 -25.25 9.04 12.00
CA LEU A 121 -25.01 7.99 10.99
C LEU A 121 -23.73 8.27 10.20
N GLY A 122 -23.44 9.53 9.87
CA GLY A 122 -22.18 9.91 9.24
C GLY A 122 -20.95 9.58 10.11
N ILE A 123 -21.01 9.91 11.40
CA ILE A 123 -19.93 9.59 12.36
C ILE A 123 -19.78 8.08 12.53
N PHE A 124 -20.89 7.35 12.60
CA PHE A 124 -20.87 5.90 12.69
C PHE A 124 -20.19 5.26 11.48
N VAL A 125 -20.53 5.72 10.26
CA VAL A 125 -19.87 5.25 9.02
C VAL A 125 -18.39 5.63 9.00
N LEU A 126 -18.03 6.81 9.48
CA LEU A 126 -16.63 7.22 9.60
C LEU A 126 -15.86 6.26 10.51
N ALA A 127 -16.37 6.00 11.72
CA ALA A 127 -15.74 5.09 12.66
C ALA A 127 -15.57 3.67 12.08
N LEU A 128 -16.60 3.16 11.41
CA LEU A 128 -16.56 1.84 10.79
C LEU A 128 -15.56 1.78 9.62
N SER A 129 -15.47 2.85 8.84
CA SER A 129 -14.56 2.95 7.68
C SER A 129 -13.11 3.16 8.07
N LEU A 130 -12.82 3.60 9.30
CA LEU A 130 -11.46 3.68 9.85
C LEU A 130 -10.95 2.34 10.42
N ALA A 131 -11.77 1.29 10.49
CA ALA A 131 -11.32 -0.01 10.98
C ALA A 131 -10.04 -0.55 10.27
N PRO A 132 -9.90 -0.44 8.93
CA PRO A 132 -8.67 -0.85 8.24
C PRO A 132 -7.42 -0.09 8.71
N VAL A 133 -7.53 1.17 9.14
CA VAL A 133 -6.40 1.94 9.68
C VAL A 133 -5.84 1.23 10.91
N GLY A 134 -6.72 0.81 11.83
CA GLY A 134 -6.34 0.06 13.03
C GLY A 134 -5.73 -1.30 12.71
N SER A 135 -6.32 -2.04 11.76
CA SER A 135 -5.81 -3.36 11.37
C SER A 135 -4.43 -3.29 10.73
N ASN A 136 -4.16 -2.31 9.88
CA ASN A 136 -2.87 -2.17 9.20
C ASN A 136 -1.76 -1.62 10.11
N LEU A 137 -2.10 -0.93 11.20
CA LEU A 137 -1.13 -0.48 12.22
C LEU A 137 -0.45 -1.64 12.95
N VAL A 138 -1.04 -2.84 12.95
CA VAL A 138 -0.45 -4.02 13.60
C VAL A 138 0.94 -4.38 13.04
N GLU A 139 1.21 -4.03 11.80
CA GLU A 139 2.47 -4.33 11.13
C GLU A 139 3.65 -3.60 11.78
N TYR A 140 3.46 -2.35 12.23
CA TYR A 140 4.48 -1.65 13.01
C TYR A 140 4.77 -2.36 14.34
N GLY A 141 3.76 -2.97 14.94
CA GLY A 141 3.92 -3.79 16.15
C GLY A 141 4.70 -5.09 15.91
N ARG A 142 4.76 -5.58 14.65
CA ARG A 142 5.50 -6.78 14.25
C ARG A 142 6.95 -6.52 13.84
N GLN A 143 7.48 -5.32 14.11
CA GLN A 143 8.81 -4.87 13.71
C GLN A 143 8.98 -4.91 12.17
N LEU A 144 8.15 -4.12 11.49
CA LEU A 144 8.23 -3.90 10.05
C LEU A 144 9.66 -3.52 9.63
N SER A 145 10.20 -4.29 8.68
CA SER A 145 11.50 -4.04 8.06
C SER A 145 11.43 -4.26 6.55
N GLY A 146 12.49 -3.89 5.85
CA GLY A 146 12.68 -4.15 4.42
C GLY A 146 13.90 -5.05 4.22
N GLY A 147 13.77 -5.99 3.29
CA GLY A 147 14.86 -6.87 2.86
C GLY A 147 14.99 -6.87 1.34
N ASN A 148 16.22 -6.89 0.84
CA ASN A 148 16.46 -7.03 -0.60
C ASN A 148 16.42 -8.51 -1.00
N LEU A 149 15.52 -8.85 -1.94
CA LEU A 149 15.43 -10.19 -2.51
C LEU A 149 15.58 -10.11 -4.05
N PRO A 150 16.72 -10.51 -4.62
CA PRO A 150 16.86 -10.65 -6.07
C PRO A 150 15.92 -11.76 -6.61
N PRO A 151 15.24 -11.57 -7.75
CA PRO A 151 15.23 -10.41 -8.67
C PRO A 151 14.13 -9.37 -8.35
N PHE A 152 13.45 -9.47 -7.21
CA PHE A 152 12.25 -8.69 -6.87
C PHE A 152 12.51 -7.33 -6.23
N GLY A 153 13.76 -7.00 -5.89
CA GLY A 153 14.12 -5.71 -5.27
C GLY A 153 13.82 -5.68 -3.78
N CYS A 154 13.36 -4.52 -3.29
CA CYS A 154 13.07 -4.28 -1.89
C CYS A 154 11.68 -4.80 -1.49
N LEU A 155 11.63 -5.81 -0.64
CA LEU A 155 10.40 -6.43 -0.14
C LEU A 155 10.13 -6.04 1.32
N TYR A 156 8.85 -6.03 1.66
CA TYR A 156 8.39 -5.97 3.04
C TYR A 156 8.77 -7.26 3.76
N THR A 157 9.30 -7.13 4.98
CA THR A 157 9.65 -8.24 5.87
C THR A 157 9.19 -7.92 7.29
N ASP A 158 8.79 -8.94 8.04
CA ASP A 158 8.48 -8.82 9.47
C ASP A 158 9.08 -10.01 10.24
N ASN A 159 8.94 -10.02 11.57
CA ASN A 159 9.47 -11.11 12.39
C ASN A 159 8.92 -12.50 12.03
N MET A 160 7.72 -12.60 11.43
CA MET A 160 7.22 -13.89 10.95
C MET A 160 7.90 -14.29 9.64
N THR A 161 8.11 -13.33 8.74
CA THR A 161 8.76 -13.55 7.44
C THR A 161 10.23 -13.89 7.60
N GLN A 162 10.95 -13.24 8.53
CA GLN A 162 12.34 -13.58 8.86
C GLN A 162 12.47 -15.00 9.45
N ALA A 163 11.50 -15.47 10.23
CA ALA A 163 11.52 -16.85 10.74
C ALA A 163 11.36 -17.89 9.62
N ILE A 164 10.66 -17.52 8.54
CA ILE A 164 10.52 -18.33 7.33
C ILE A 164 11.84 -18.31 6.55
N GLU A 165 12.45 -17.15 6.33
CA GLU A 165 13.76 -17.03 5.66
C GLU A 165 14.91 -17.70 6.43
N LEU A 166 14.97 -17.58 7.77
CA LEU A 166 15.97 -18.26 8.61
C LEU A 166 15.81 -19.79 8.58
N LYS A 167 14.57 -20.29 8.55
CA LYS A 167 14.31 -21.72 8.38
C LYS A 167 14.82 -22.24 7.04
N PHE A 168 14.73 -21.45 5.97
CA PHE A 168 15.18 -21.86 4.64
C PHE A 168 16.68 -21.60 4.39
N GLY A 169 17.25 -20.55 4.99
CA GLY A 169 18.68 -20.22 4.89
C GLY A 169 19.58 -21.13 5.73
N SER A 170 19.08 -21.66 6.84
CA SER A 170 19.81 -22.62 7.68
C SER A 170 19.77 -24.06 7.14
N GLN A 171 19.08 -24.30 6.03
CA GLN A 171 18.96 -25.59 5.35
C GLN A 171 19.88 -25.67 4.11
N LYS A 172 21.00 -24.93 4.14
CA LYS A 172 22.08 -25.08 3.17
C LYS A 172 23.07 -26.12 3.72
N PRO A 173 23.40 -27.19 2.97
CA PRO A 173 24.35 -28.22 3.40
C PRO A 173 25.76 -27.65 3.62
#